data_AF-A0A2V6VL64-F1
#
_entry.id   AF-A0A2V6VL64-F1
#
_cell.length_a   1.000
_cell.length_b   1.000
_cell.length_c   1.000
_cell.angle_alpha   90.00
_cell.angle_beta   90.00
_cell.angle_gamma   90.00
#
_symmetry.space_group_name_H-M   'P 1'
#
loop_
_entity.id
_entity.type
_entity.pdbx_description
1 polymer ?
#
loop_
_entity_poly.entity_id
_entity_poly.type
_entity_poly.pdbx_seq_one_letter_code
_entity_poly.pdbx_strand_id
1 'polypeptide(L)' 'MELQGTVDAVADHWVAVRTDEGQMVLVDLSSVRSMVGSFTPGLPITVYGTPGDSKFQAMGVILSNTQAPAKSLTVPQRR' A
#
# COMPACT_ATOMS: atom_id res chain seq x y z
N MET A 1 -9.94 -11.50 2.78
CA MET A 1 -8.75 -11.86 2.00
C MET A 1 -7.76 -10.73 2.06
N GLU A 2 -6.51 -10.97 1.68
CA GLU A 2 -5.50 -9.91 1.58
C GLU A 2 -4.90 -9.86 0.17
N LEU A 3 -4.50 -8.66 -0.23
CA LEU A 3 -3.82 -8.37 -1.48
C LEU A 3 -2.55 -7.59 -1.15
N GLN A 4 -1.41 -8.18 -1.49
CA GLN A 4 -0.09 -7.59 -1.28
C GLN A 4 0.47 -7.12 -2.62
N GLY A 5 1.07 -5.93 -2.63
CA GLY A 5 1.67 -5.38 -3.82
C GLY A 5 2.15 -3.95 -3.68
N THR A 6 2.45 -3.34 -4.82
CA THR A 6 2.91 -1.97 -4.93
C THR A 6 1.89 -1.12 -5.66
N VAL A 7 1.64 0.10 -5.18
CA VAL A 7 0.78 1.06 -5.87
C VAL A 7 1.41 1.41 -7.21
N ASP A 8 0.68 1.19 -8.31
CA ASP A 8 1.10 1.56 -9.67
C ASP A 8 0.51 2.92 -10.06
N ALA A 9 -0.77 3.15 -9.74
CA ALA A 9 -1.46 4.42 -9.99
C ALA A 9 -2.49 4.76 -8.90
N VAL A 10 -2.75 6.06 -8.73
CA VAL A 10 -3.70 6.61 -7.75
C VAL A 10 -4.76 7.44 -8.46
N ALA A 11 -6.02 7.23 -8.11
CA ALA A 11 -7.17 8.02 -8.56
C ALA A 11 -8.05 8.40 -7.34
N ASP A 12 -9.05 9.26 -7.55
CA ASP A 12 -9.83 9.88 -6.45
C ASP A 12 -10.45 8.87 -5.47
N HIS A 13 -10.88 7.69 -5.95
CA HIS A 13 -11.59 6.70 -5.12
C HIS A 13 -11.07 5.28 -5.29
N TRP A 14 -9.95 5.10 -6.00
CA TRP A 14 -9.37 3.78 -6.22
C TRP A 14 -7.87 3.88 -6.52
N VAL A 15 -7.15 2.78 -6.31
CA VAL A 15 -5.74 2.64 -6.68
C VAL A 15 -5.55 1.40 -7.56
N ALA A 16 -4.64 1.47 -8.52
CA ALA A 16 -4.13 0.29 -9.20
C ALA A 16 -2.97 -0.27 -8.37
N VAL A 17 -3.04 -1.55 -8.03
CA VAL A 17 -1.98 -2.26 -7.31
C VAL A 17 -1.42 -3.33 -8.24
N ARG A 18 -0.11 -3.29 -8.43
CA ARG A 18 0.63 -4.39 -9.02
C ARG A 18 0.94 -5.38 -7.91
N THR A 19 0.30 -6.54 -7.94
CA THR A 19 0.52 -7.60 -6.95
C THR A 19 1.93 -8.18 -7.08
N ASP A 20 2.40 -8.87 -6.05
CA ASP A 20 3.74 -9.49 -6.05
C ASP A 20 3.88 -10.60 -7.11
N GLU A 21 2.76 -11.17 -7.56
CA GLU A 21 2.65 -12.10 -8.69
C GLU A 21 2.64 -11.38 -10.07
N GLY A 22 2.68 -10.04 -10.09
CA GLY A 22 2.77 -9.21 -11.28
C GLY A 22 1.43 -8.83 -11.92
N GLN A 23 0.30 -9.23 -11.31
CA GLN A 23 -1.04 -8.92 -11.81
C GLN A 23 -1.46 -7.49 -11.43
N MET A 24 -2.20 -6.83 -12.32
CA MET A 24 -2.85 -5.56 -11.98
C MET A 24 -4.22 -5.80 -11.35
N VAL A 25 -4.42 -5.22 -10.17
CA VAL A 25 -5.70 -5.25 -9.47
C VAL A 25 -6.14 -3.84 -9.10
N LEU A 26 -7.38 -3.50 -9.45
CA LEU A 26 -8.01 -2.26 -9.03
C LEU A 26 -8.59 -2.42 -7.63
N VAL A 27 -8.26 -1.50 -6.73
CA VAL A 27 -8.72 -1.50 -5.35
C VAL A 27 -9.63 -0.30 -5.11
N ASP A 28 -10.86 -0.53 -4.72
CA ASP A 28 -11.81 0.51 -4.31
C ASP A 28 -11.52 0.95 -2.88
N LEU A 29 -11.42 2.27 -2.66
CA LEU A 29 -11.04 2.87 -1.38
C LEU A 29 -12.23 3.48 -0.62
N SER A 30 -13.47 3.23 -1.06
CA SER A 30 -14.67 3.88 -0.50
C SER A 30 -14.86 3.67 1.00
N SER A 31 -14.40 2.54 1.55
CA SER A 31 -14.48 2.26 3.00
C SER A 31 -13.30 2.82 3.81
N VAL A 32 -12.24 3.27 3.13
CA VAL A 32 -10.99 3.77 3.73
C VAL A 32 -10.65 5.18 3.24
N ARG A 33 -11.67 6.01 2.98
CA ARG A 33 -11.55 7.35 2.39
C ARG A 33 -10.56 8.27 3.11
N SER A 34 -10.41 8.12 4.43
CA SER A 34 -9.43 8.88 5.22
C SER A 34 -7.98 8.66 4.79
N MET A 35 -7.68 7.58 4.06
CA MET A 35 -6.33 7.20 3.62
C MET A 35 -6.01 7.59 2.18
N VAL A 36 -6.96 8.09 1.38
CA VAL A 36 -6.78 8.33 -0.07
C VAL A 36 -5.57 9.23 -0.38
N GLY A 37 -5.31 10.24 0.47
CA GLY A 37 -4.18 11.15 0.31
C GLY A 37 -2.81 10.56 0.68
N SER A 38 -2.76 9.35 1.22
CA SER A 38 -1.54 8.70 1.68
C SER A 38 -0.92 7.76 0.64
N PHE A 39 -1.60 7.52 -0.48
CA PHE A 39 -1.12 6.64 -1.54
C PHE A 39 -0.26 7.39 -2.55
N THR A 40 0.86 6.79 -2.92
CA THR A 40 1.74 7.27 -4.00
C THR A 40 2.22 6.09 -4.84
N PRO A 41 2.42 6.28 -6.16
CA PRO A 41 3.05 5.25 -6.98
C PRO A 41 4.39 4.79 -6.39
N GLY A 42 4.63 3.48 -6.39
CA GLY A 42 5.82 2.85 -5.78
C GLY A 42 5.66 2.50 -4.30
N LEU A 43 4.58 2.90 -3.62
CA LEU A 43 4.35 2.57 -2.21
C LEU A 43 3.95 1.09 -2.06
N PRO A 44 4.68 0.28 -1.29
CA PRO A 44 4.25 -1.07 -0.98
C PRO A 44 3.13 -1.04 0.06
N ILE A 45 2.07 -1.82 -0.19
CA ILE A 45 0.87 -1.86 0.64
C ILE A 45 0.35 -3.29 0.80
N THR A 46 -0.38 -3.51 1.89
CA THR A 46 -1.22 -4.68 2.09
C THR A 46 -2.67 -4.22 2.23
N VAL A 47 -3.55 -4.70 1.37
CA VAL A 47 -4.98 -4.36 1.37
C VAL A 47 -5.78 -5.54 1.89
N TYR A 48 -6.59 -5.29 2.92
CA TYR A 48 -7.55 -6.26 3.45
C TYR A 48 -8.93 -5.96 2.91
N GLY A 49 -9.63 -7.00 2.45
CA GLY A 49 -10.94 -6.81 1.88
C GLY A 49 -11.54 -8.04 1.21
N THR A 50 -12.49 -7.76 0.32
CA THR A 50 -13.22 -8.74 -0.46
C THR A 50 -12.99 -8.52 -1.95
N PRO A 51 -12.90 -9.59 -2.75
CA PRO A 51 -12.89 -9.47 -4.20
C PRO A 51 -14.30 -9.05 -4.64
N GLY A 52 -14.39 -8.06 -5.52
CA GLY A 52 -15.63 -7.72 -6.20
C GLY A 52 -15.55 -8.09 -7.68
N ASP A 53 -16.67 -7.93 -8.39
CA ASP A 53 -16.76 -8.27 -9.81
C ASP A 53 -15.85 -7.42 -10.71
N SER A 54 -15.46 -6.22 -10.27
CA SER A 54 -14.61 -5.31 -11.05
C SER A 54 -13.45 -4.70 -10.26
N LYS A 55 -13.56 -4.61 -8.93
CA LYS A 55 -12.53 -4.06 -8.05
C LYS A 55 -12.48 -4.85 -6.75
N PHE A 56 -11.29 -4.96 -6.19
CA PHE A 56 -11.09 -5.42 -4.82
C PHE A 56 -11.58 -4.34 -3.86
N GLN A 57 -12.55 -4.66 -3.01
CA GLN A 57 -13.16 -3.73 -2.07
C GLN A 57 -12.29 -3.65 -0.82
N ALA A 58 -11.57 -2.54 -0.62
CA ALA A 58 -10.78 -2.36 0.58
C ALA A 58 -11.69 -2.13 1.80
N MET A 59 -11.37 -2.83 2.88
CA MET A 59 -11.93 -2.62 4.22
C MET A 59 -10.86 -2.06 5.17
N GLY A 60 -9.59 -2.32 4.89
CA GLY A 60 -8.44 -1.80 5.62
C GLY A 60 -7.18 -1.85 4.77
N VAL A 61 -6.22 -0.97 5.05
CA VAL A 61 -4.95 -0.92 4.33
C VAL A 61 -3.81 -0.69 5.31
N ILE A 62 -2.71 -1.42 5.13
CA ILE A 62 -1.43 -1.18 5.80
C ILE A 62 -0.47 -0.60 4.76
N LEU A 63 0.08 0.57 5.07
CA LEU A 63 1.13 1.20 4.27
C LEU A 63 2.48 0.71 4.78
N SER A 64 3.22 0.00 3.95
CA SER A 64 4.59 -0.38 4.27
C SER A 64 5.49 0.78 3.90
N ASN A 65 5.57 1.80 4.77
CA ASN A 65 6.61 2.80 4.61
C ASN A 65 7.94 2.14 4.96
N THR A 66 8.62 1.54 3.98
CA THR A 66 10.03 1.17 4.09
C THR A 66 10.90 2.43 4.05
N GLN A 67 10.58 3.42 4.87
CA GLN A 67 11.64 4.17 5.52
C GLN A 67 12.24 3.20 6.54
N ALA A 68 13.18 2.37 6.06
CA ALA A 68 14.21 1.86 6.94
C ALA A 68 14.65 3.05 7.81
N PRO A 69 14.70 2.93 9.15
CA PRO A 69 15.30 3.98 9.95
C PRO A 69 16.67 4.22 9.34
N ALA A 70 16.83 5.38 8.72
CA ALA A 70 18.05 5.76 8.04
C ALA A 70 19.14 5.62 9.10
N LYS A 71 19.98 4.59 8.93
CA LYS A 71 21.21 4.31 9.68
C LYS A 71 21.43 5.28 10.85
N SER A 72 20.94 4.93 12.03
CA SER A 72 21.65 5.31 13.26
C SER A 72 22.93 4.47 13.32
N LEU A 73 23.85 4.68 12.39
CA LEU A 73 25.26 4.36 12.58
C LEU A 73 25.84 5.48 13.46
N THR A 74 25.35 5.61 14.68
CA THR A 74 26.09 6.34 15.71
C THR A 74 27.18 5.39 16.18
N VAL A 75 28.34 5.59 15.55
CA VAL A 75 29.69 5.20 15.94
C VAL A 75 29.81 4.77 17.42
N PRO A 76 30.47 3.65 17.73
CA PRO A 76 30.64 3.20 19.11
C PRO A 76 31.40 4.28 19.89
N GLN A 77 30.77 4.84 20.92
CA GLN A 77 31.47 5.74 21.84
C GLN A 77 32.49 4.92 22.63
N ARG A 78 33.73 5.01 22.19
CA ARG A 78 34.93 4.62 22.94
C ARG A 78 35.31 5.81 23.83
N ARG A 79 35.19 5.66 25.15
CA ARG A 79 36.15 6.20 26.13
C ARG A 79 35.91 5.62 27.51
#